data_AF-A0A851HBM9-F1
#
_entry.id   AF-A0A851HBM9-F1
#
_cell.length_a   1.000
_cell.length_b   1.000
_cell.length_c   1.000
_cell.angle_alpha   90.00
_cell.angle_beta   90.00
_cell.angle_gamma   90.00
#
_symmetry.space_group_name_H-M   'P 1'
#
loop_
_entity.id
_entity.type
_entity.pdbx_description
1 polymer ?
#
loop_
_entity_poly.entity_id
_entity_poly.type
_entity_poly.pdbx_seq_one_letter_code
_entity_poly.pdbx_strand_id
1 'polypeptide(L)'
;MKLNVNPMQERKIDKIENDKFGTKRTFDKKGNLIRETLSNDTIRIYNEKNVHIRTIFPNGQIDDYDPETGNNIQKTFPSGIIHRYPPNKE
;
A
#
# COMPACT_ATOMS: atom_id res chain seq x y z
N MET A 1 -2.34 24.86 -5.16
CA MET A 1 -1.53 24.04 -4.23
C MET A 1 -1.19 22.75 -4.95
N LYS A 2 0.08 22.50 -5.31
CA LYS A 2 0.47 21.27 -6.01
C LYS A 2 0.61 20.17 -4.96
N LEU A 3 -0.29 19.18 -4.97
CA LEU A 3 -0.14 17.95 -4.21
C LEU A 3 1.10 17.22 -4.75
N ASN A 4 2.21 17.37 -4.03
CA ASN A 4 3.43 16.64 -4.30
C ASN A 4 3.23 15.21 -3.77
N VAL A 5 2.54 14.37 -4.54
CA VAL A 5 2.53 12.92 -4.31
C VAL A 5 3.90 12.38 -4.68
N ASN A 6 4.83 12.52 -3.75
CA ASN A 6 6.15 11.95 -3.86
C ASN A 6 5.97 10.42 -3.98
N PRO A 7 6.33 9.80 -5.12
CA PRO A 7 6.08 8.38 -5.32
C PRO A 7 7.01 7.65 -4.37
N MET A 8 6.45 7.08 -3.29
CA MET A 8 7.15 6.25 -2.30
C MET A 8 8.62 6.62 -2.16
N GLN A 9 8.96 7.61 -1.32
CA GLN A 9 10.31 7.73 -0.78
C GLN A 9 10.74 6.31 -0.41
N GLU A 10 11.73 5.75 -1.11
CA GLU A 10 12.10 4.35 -0.96
C GLU A 10 12.60 4.15 0.46
N ARG A 11 11.68 3.80 1.37
CA ARG A 11 11.97 3.54 2.77
C ARG A 11 12.96 2.40 2.77
N LYS A 12 14.17 2.67 3.27
CA LYS A 12 15.24 1.67 3.32
C LYS A 12 14.75 0.47 4.13
N ILE A 13 14.79 -0.69 3.49
CA ILE A 13 14.51 -1.96 4.14
C ILE A 13 15.61 -2.24 5.16
N ASP A 14 15.20 -2.61 6.37
CA ASP A 14 16.10 -3.02 7.45
C ASP A 14 15.90 -4.50 7.79
N LYS A 15 14.64 -4.92 7.93
CA LYS A 15 14.28 -6.26 8.37
C LYS A 15 13.21 -6.89 7.49
N ILE A 16 13.34 -8.19 7.27
CA ILE A 16 12.33 -9.03 6.62
C ILE A 16 11.99 -10.18 7.56
N GLU A 17 10.70 -10.40 7.79
CA GLU A 17 10.18 -11.50 8.59
C GLU A 17 9.23 -12.35 7.75
N ASN A 18 9.24 -13.67 7.99
CA ASN A 18 8.26 -14.59 7.43
C ASN A 18 7.52 -15.25 8.60
N ASP A 19 6.20 -15.29 8.55
CA ASP A 19 5.43 -16.07 9.52
C ASP A 19 5.14 -17.48 9.02
N LYS A 20 4.65 -18.34 9.93
CA LYS A 20 4.31 -19.73 9.66
C LYS A 20 3.18 -19.92 8.64
N PHE A 21 2.46 -18.85 8.29
CA PHE A 21 1.37 -18.87 7.34
C PHE A 21 1.81 -18.43 5.93
N GLY A 22 3.10 -18.17 5.72
CA GLY A 22 3.64 -17.73 4.43
C GLY A 22 3.53 -16.23 4.21
N THR A 23 3.18 -15.44 5.24
CA THR A 23 3.19 -13.98 5.13
C THR A 23 4.60 -13.46 5.28
N LYS A 24 5.04 -12.61 4.35
CA LYS A 24 6.32 -11.90 4.39
C LYS A 24 6.13 -10.43 4.73
N ARG A 25 6.74 -9.95 5.81
CA ARG A 25 6.70 -8.55 6.27
C ARG A 25 8.07 -7.90 6.12
N THR A 26 8.08 -6.65 5.67
CA THR A 26 9.29 -5.85 5.46
C THR A 26 9.20 -4.57 6.26
N PHE A 27 10.23 -4.24 7.03
CA PHE A 27 10.26 -3.11 7.96
C PHE A 27 11.42 -2.17 7.66
N ASP A 28 11.26 -0.90 8.03
CA ASP A 28 12.36 0.06 8.06
C ASP A 28 13.15 -0.01 9.38
N LYS A 29 14.24 0.78 9.46
CA LYS A 29 15.10 0.90 10.64
C LYS A 29 14.39 1.35 11.91
N LYS A 30 13.22 2.00 11.80
CA LYS A 30 12.42 2.45 12.94
C LYS A 30 11.44 1.37 13.40
N GLY A 31 11.41 0.22 12.72
CA GLY A 31 10.46 -0.87 12.99
C GLY A 31 9.09 -0.65 12.35
N ASN A 32 8.93 0.36 11.50
CA ASN A 32 7.66 0.61 10.82
C ASN A 32 7.50 -0.36 9.65
N LEU A 33 6.31 -0.91 9.46
CA LEU A 33 5.97 -1.78 8.34
C LEU A 33 6.01 -0.97 7.04
N ILE A 34 6.68 -1.51 6.02
CA ILE A 34 6.74 -0.95 4.66
C ILE A 34 5.80 -1.74 3.76
N ARG A 35 5.91 -3.08 3.83
CA ARG A 35 5.25 -4.01 2.92
C ARG A 35 4.89 -5.31 3.63
N GLU A 36 3.70 -5.83 3.36
CA GLU A 36 3.26 -7.18 3.72
C GLU A 36 2.87 -7.91 2.44
N THR A 37 3.38 -9.13 2.22
CA THR A 37 2.96 -10.04 1.15
C THR A 37 2.27 -11.21 1.81
N LEU A 38 0.97 -11.35 1.57
CA LEU A 38 0.14 -12.41 2.13
C LEU A 38 0.38 -13.73 1.39
N SER A 39 -0.09 -14.83 1.97
CA SER A 39 0.02 -16.18 1.38
C SER A 39 -0.72 -16.36 0.05
N ASN A 40 -1.66 -15.46 -0.24
CA ASN A 40 -2.38 -15.42 -1.50
C ASN A 40 -1.74 -14.45 -2.51
N ASP A 41 -0.47 -14.08 -2.33
CA ASP A 41 0.28 -13.11 -3.15
C ASP A 41 -0.25 -11.66 -3.16
N THR A 42 -1.25 -11.35 -2.32
CA THR A 42 -1.70 -9.96 -2.15
C THR A 42 -0.62 -9.16 -1.43
N ILE A 43 -0.25 -8.01 -1.98
CA ILE A 43 0.75 -7.11 -1.40
C ILE A 43 0.06 -5.89 -0.80
N ARG A 44 0.33 -5.60 0.46
CA ARG A 44 -0.08 -4.38 1.16
C ARG A 44 1.12 -3.47 1.38
N ILE A 45 0.97 -2.17 1.15
CA ILE A 45 2.01 -1.15 1.30
C ILE A 45 1.55 -0.10 2.31
N TYR A 46 2.50 0.34 3.13
CA TYR A 46 2.26 1.21 4.27
C TYR A 46 3.13 2.47 4.20
N ASN A 47 2.56 3.60 4.63
CA ASN A 47 3.30 4.85 4.76
C ASN A 47 4.15 4.88 6.04
N GLU A 48 4.90 5.97 6.24
CA GLU A 48 5.79 6.15 7.41
C GLU A 48 5.07 6.17 8.77
N LYS A 49 3.75 6.35 8.77
CA LYS A 49 2.90 6.31 9.98
C LYS A 49 2.28 4.93 10.20
N ASN A 50 2.75 3.88 9.51
CA ASN A 50 2.18 2.54 9.49
C ASN A 50 0.72 2.47 9.00
N VAL A 51 0.27 3.45 8.21
CA VAL A 51 -1.07 3.42 7.63
C VAL A 51 -1.02 2.71 6.28
N HIS A 52 -1.98 1.81 6.05
CA HIS A 52 -2.18 1.11 4.78
C HIS A 52 -2.60 2.10 3.69
N ILE A 53 -1.84 2.18 2.60
CA ILE A 53 -2.10 3.15 1.52
C ILE A 53 -2.30 2.50 0.15
N ARG A 54 -1.93 1.22 -0.01
CA ARG A 54 -2.06 0.52 -1.29
C ARG A 54 -2.16 -0.98 -1.10
N THR A 55 -3.05 -1.61 -1.87
CA THR A 55 -3.11 -3.06 -2.07
C THR A 55 -2.86 -3.39 -3.53
N ILE A 56 -1.98 -4.33 -3.80
CA ILE A 56 -1.76 -4.93 -5.13
C ILE A 56 -2.25 -6.37 -5.05
N PHE A 57 -3.26 -6.67 -5.85
CA PHE A 57 -3.86 -8.00 -5.91
C PHE A 57 -3.10 -8.88 -6.91
N PRO A 58 -3.14 -10.22 -6.75
CA PRO A 58 -2.45 -11.16 -7.64
C PRO A 58 -2.93 -11.09 -9.09
N ASN A 59 -4.17 -10.65 -9.30
CA ASN A 59 -4.75 -10.45 -10.62
C ASN A 59 -4.19 -9.20 -11.34
N GLY A 60 -3.34 -8.40 -10.69
CA GLY A 60 -2.79 -7.15 -11.22
C GLY A 60 -3.61 -5.90 -10.91
N GLN A 61 -4.75 -6.03 -10.22
CA GLN A 61 -5.53 -4.88 -9.76
C GLN A 61 -4.76 -4.16 -8.64
N ILE A 62 -4.83 -2.83 -8.63
CA ILE A 62 -4.24 -1.99 -7.59
C ILE A 62 -5.32 -1.11 -7.00
N ASP A 63 -5.45 -1.13 -5.69
CA ASP A 63 -6.31 -0.22 -4.92
C ASP A 63 -5.41 0.73 -4.11
N ASP A 64 -5.62 2.05 -4.26
CA ASP A 64 -4.98 3.09 -3.44
C ASP A 64 -5.99 3.65 -2.44
N TYR A 65 -5.50 3.97 -1.25
CA TYR A 65 -6.32 4.43 -0.13
C TYR A 65 -5.85 5.80 0.38
N ASP A 66 -6.81 6.59 0.82
CA ASP A 66 -6.56 7.82 1.54
C ASP A 66 -5.98 7.48 2.94
N PRO A 67 -4.81 8.03 3.30
CA PRO A 67 -4.16 7.71 4.57
C PRO A 67 -4.84 8.34 5.80
N GLU A 68 -5.75 9.30 5.62
CA GLU A 68 -6.46 9.96 6.73
C GLU A 68 -7.79 9.27 7.00
N THR A 69 -8.51 8.89 5.94
CA THR A 69 -9.86 8.33 6.03
C THR A 69 -9.92 6.82 5.81
N GLY A 70 -8.89 6.21 5.22
CA GLY A 70 -8.87 4.79 4.85
C GLY A 70 -9.75 4.43 3.65
N ASN A 71 -10.41 5.41 3.03
CA ASN A 71 -11.28 5.19 1.88
C ASN A 71 -10.47 4.89 0.62
N ASN A 72 -11.02 4.06 -0.26
CA ASN A 72 -10.43 3.84 -1.58
C ASN A 72 -10.58 5.12 -2.42
N ILE A 73 -9.48 5.63 -2.94
CA ILE A 73 -9.43 6.85 -3.76
C ILE A 73 -9.14 6.55 -5.23
N GLN A 74 -8.57 5.39 -5.52
CA GLN A 74 -8.24 4.98 -6.86
C GLN A 74 -8.19 3.46 -6.98
N LYS A 75 -8.75 2.96 -8.07
CA LYS A 75 -8.67 1.58 -8.50
C LYS A 75 -8.08 1.51 -9.89
N THR A 76 -6.99 0.79 -10.05
CA THR A 76 -6.35 0.50 -11.34
C THR A 76 -6.58 -0.95 -11.69
N PHE A 77 -7.21 -1.20 -12.82
CA PHE A 77 -7.44 -2.55 -13.32
C PHE A 77 -6.20 -3.08 -14.05
N PRO A 78 -6.05 -4.40 -14.19
CA PRO A 78 -4.94 -5.00 -14.95
C PRO A 78 -4.87 -4.52 -16.41
N SER A 79 -6.00 -4.08 -16.97
CA SER A 79 -6.10 -3.47 -18.30
C SER A 79 -5.49 -2.06 -18.39
N GLY A 80 -5.09 -1.46 -17.27
CA GLY A 80 -4.65 -0.07 -17.18
C GLY A 80 -5.79 0.94 -17.04
N ILE A 81 -7.06 0.50 -17.02
CA ILE A 81 -8.18 1.39 -16.72
C ILE A 81 -8.06 1.88 -15.27
N ILE A 82 -8.22 3.19 -15.08
CA ILE A 82 -8.17 3.84 -13.77
C ILE A 82 -9.56 4.39 -13.44
N HIS A 83 -10.09 4.02 -12.28
CA HIS A 83 -11.28 4.61 -11.68
C HIS A 83 -10.86 5.41 -10.44
N ARG A 84 -11.26 6.68 -10.36
CA ARG A 84 -10.97 7.55 -9.20
C ARG A 84 -12.25 7.82 -8.45
N TYR A 85 -12.21 7.66 -7.14
CA TYR A 85 -13.35 7.96 -6.28
C TYR A 85 -13.22 9.40 -5.77
N PRO A 86 -14.33 10.14 -5.66
CA PRO A 86 -14.31 11.44 -5.04
C PRO A 86 -13.88 11.30 -3.57
N PRO A 87 -13.18 12.29 -3.00
CA PRO A 87 -13.00 12.34 -1.56
C PRO A 87 -14.40 12.36 -0.93
N ASN A 88 -14.64 11.48 0.05
CA ASN A 88 -15.86 11.53 0.85
C ASN A 88 -15.91 12.92 1.49
N LYS A 89 -16.83 13.75 1.00
CA LYS A 89 -17.17 15.00 1.65
C LYS A 89 -18.04 14.63 2.85
N GLU A 90 -17.52 14.81 4.05
CA GLU A 90 -18.36 14.91 5.25
C GLU A 90 -19.33 16.10 5.13
#